data_AF-A0A8S1SM55-F1
#
_entry.id   AF-A0A8S1SM55-F1
#
_cell.length_a   1.000
_cell.length_b   1.000
_cell.length_c   1.000
_cell.angle_alpha   90.00
_cell.angle_beta   90.00
_cell.angle_gamma   90.00
#
_symmetry.space_group_name_H-M   'P 1'
#
loop_
_entity.id
_entity.type
_entity.pdbx_description
1 polymer ?
#
loop_
_entity_poly.entity_id
_entity_poly.type
_entity_poly.pdbx_seq_one_letter_code
_entity_poly.pdbx_strand_id
1 'polypeptide(L)'
;MTTIAPNLTALIGENVAAKLIAHAGSLINLAKYPASTIQILGAEKALFRALKTRGNTPKYGLLYHSTYIGRANGTDKGKISRNLANKCAIASRLDHFLIQPTEKFGVKLKDQMEQRLKFLTAGGELNKNTDIMDEVLTELKGEGLYFESEKQLTKKDKKSKKAKSKKVVEEVQEEEVEQPQEAPKKKRKASKQQ
;
A
#
# COMPACT_ATOMS: atom_id res chain seq x y z
N MET A 1 -6.54 -9.44 -0.03
CA MET A 1 -5.50 -8.97 -0.98
C MET A 1 -4.69 -7.79 -0.42
N THR A 2 -5.29 -7.04 0.50
CA THR A 2 -4.76 -5.82 1.16
C THR A 2 -3.38 -5.98 1.80
N THR A 3 -3.03 -7.15 2.33
CA THR A 3 -1.70 -7.41 2.91
C THR A 3 -0.60 -7.51 1.84
N ILE A 4 -0.94 -7.99 0.65
CA ILE A 4 0.02 -8.28 -0.43
C ILE A 4 0.15 -7.11 -1.39
N ALA A 5 -0.96 -6.47 -1.73
CA ALA A 5 -1.00 -5.37 -2.69
C ALA A 5 -2.04 -4.30 -2.27
N PRO A 6 -1.77 -3.51 -1.21
CA PRO A 6 -2.71 -2.52 -0.71
C PRO A 6 -3.00 -1.41 -1.73
N ASN A 7 -2.00 -0.88 -2.43
CA ASN A 7 -2.20 0.22 -3.37
C ASN A 7 -2.96 -0.23 -4.62
N LEU A 8 -2.60 -1.39 -5.17
CA LEU A 8 -3.31 -1.94 -6.34
C LEU A 8 -4.77 -2.25 -5.98
N THR A 9 -5.01 -2.80 -4.79
CA THR A 9 -6.37 -3.06 -4.30
C THR A 9 -7.18 -1.78 -4.14
N ALA A 10 -6.62 -0.74 -3.53
CA ALA A 10 -7.28 0.55 -3.36
C ALA A 10 -7.64 1.21 -4.70
N LEU A 11 -6.80 1.01 -5.73
CA LEU A 11 -7.01 1.60 -7.06
C LEU A 11 -8.13 0.90 -7.85
N ILE A 12 -8.02 -0.42 -8.07
CA ILE A 12 -8.89 -1.17 -9.02
C ILE A 12 -9.85 -2.16 -8.35
N GLY A 13 -9.74 -2.35 -7.04
CA GLY A 13 -10.50 -3.33 -6.27
C GLY A 13 -9.90 -4.74 -6.30
N GLU A 14 -10.32 -5.56 -5.35
CA GLU A 14 -9.74 -6.89 -5.08
C GLU A 14 -9.88 -7.86 -6.26
N ASN A 15 -11.06 -7.92 -6.87
CA ASN A 15 -11.36 -8.91 -7.92
C ASN A 15 -10.48 -8.71 -9.16
N VAL A 16 -10.28 -7.46 -9.59
CA VAL A 16 -9.47 -7.15 -10.77
C VAL A 16 -7.98 -7.25 -10.43
N ALA A 17 -7.56 -6.79 -9.25
CA ALA A 17 -6.19 -6.93 -8.77
C ALA A 17 -5.75 -8.40 -8.71
N ALA A 18 -6.61 -9.27 -8.17
CA ALA A 18 -6.33 -10.70 -8.08
C ALA A 18 -6.13 -11.34 -9.45
N LYS A 19 -7.00 -11.00 -10.43
CA LYS A 19 -6.88 -11.48 -11.81
C LYS A 19 -5.59 -11.03 -12.49
N LEU A 20 -5.18 -9.78 -12.28
CA LEU A 20 -3.92 -9.26 -12.84
C LEU A 20 -2.71 -9.99 -12.26
N ILE A 21 -2.66 -10.17 -10.93
CA ILE A 21 -1.57 -10.86 -10.26
C ILE A 21 -1.52 -12.33 -10.68
N ALA A 22 -2.67 -13.00 -10.72
CA ALA A 22 -2.77 -14.40 -11.13
C ALA A 22 -2.29 -14.59 -12.59
N HIS A 23 -2.66 -13.69 -13.49
CA HIS A 23 -2.23 -13.76 -14.89
C HIS A 23 -0.73 -13.45 -15.06
N ALA A 24 -0.16 -12.57 -14.25
CA ALA A 24 1.28 -12.32 -14.22
C ALA A 24 2.07 -13.44 -13.51
N GLY A 25 1.38 -14.32 -12.77
CA GLY A 25 1.94 -15.40 -11.96
C GLY A 25 2.49 -14.94 -10.61
N SER A 26 2.90 -13.67 -10.46
CA SER A 26 3.34 -13.10 -9.19
C SER A 26 3.25 -11.57 -9.19
N LEU A 27 3.26 -10.97 -7.99
CA LEU A 27 3.35 -9.52 -7.85
C LEU A 27 4.68 -8.96 -8.39
N ILE A 28 5.78 -9.70 -8.22
CA ILE A 28 7.11 -9.36 -8.77
C ILE A 28 7.05 -9.22 -10.29
N ASN A 29 6.44 -10.19 -10.97
CA ASN A 29 6.34 -10.16 -12.42
C ASN A 29 5.44 -9.01 -12.89
N LEU A 30 4.34 -8.76 -12.17
CA LEU A 30 3.45 -7.65 -12.46
C LEU A 30 4.15 -6.30 -12.32
N ALA A 31 4.97 -6.11 -11.28
CA ALA A 31 5.74 -4.88 -11.06
C ALA A 31 6.80 -4.63 -12.16
N LYS A 32 7.33 -5.70 -12.76
CA LYS A 32 8.27 -5.63 -13.89
C LYS A 32 7.60 -5.31 -15.22
N TYR A 33 6.31 -5.60 -15.38
CA TYR A 33 5.62 -5.34 -16.63
C TYR A 33 5.55 -3.83 -16.92
N PRO A 34 5.72 -3.43 -18.20
CA PRO A 34 5.43 -2.06 -18.60
C PRO A 34 3.93 -1.83 -18.61
N ALA A 35 3.51 -0.57 -18.47
CA ALA A 35 2.10 -0.21 -18.46
C ALA A 35 1.38 -0.58 -19.76
N SER A 36 2.07 -0.55 -20.90
CA SER A 36 1.53 -1.00 -22.19
C SER A 36 1.14 -2.47 -22.18
N THR A 37 1.93 -3.34 -21.53
CA THR A 37 1.60 -4.76 -21.36
C THR A 37 0.43 -4.93 -20.40
N ILE A 38 0.42 -4.22 -19.28
CA ILE A 38 -0.69 -4.28 -18.30
C ILE A 38 -2.02 -3.86 -18.94
N GLN A 39 -1.99 -2.90 -19.87
CA GLN A 39 -3.19 -2.44 -20.58
C GLN A 39 -3.90 -3.56 -21.36
N ILE A 40 -3.13 -4.41 -22.03
CA ILE A 40 -3.61 -5.47 -22.93
C ILE A 40 -3.53 -6.87 -22.29
N LEU A 41 -3.19 -6.95 -21.00
CA LEU A 41 -2.99 -8.21 -20.29
C LEU A 41 -4.27 -9.06 -20.35
N GLY A 42 -4.18 -10.30 -20.82
CA GLY A 42 -5.31 -11.21 -21.10
C GLY A 42 -5.93 -11.07 -22.49
N ALA A 43 -5.50 -10.09 -23.31
CA ALA A 43 -5.93 -9.92 -24.71
C ALA A 43 -4.81 -10.18 -25.72
N GLU A 44 -3.71 -10.81 -25.31
CA GLU A 44 -2.49 -10.99 -26.10
C GLU A 44 -2.77 -11.82 -27.36
N LYS A 45 -3.53 -12.91 -27.25
CA LYS A 45 -3.89 -13.76 -28.40
C LYS A 45 -4.67 -12.97 -29.45
N ALA A 46 -5.59 -12.11 -29.02
CA ALA A 46 -6.37 -11.27 -29.92
C ALA A 46 -5.50 -10.18 -30.56
N LEU A 47 -4.55 -9.62 -29.80
CA LEU A 47 -3.58 -8.65 -30.31
C LEU A 47 -2.69 -9.26 -31.38
N PHE A 48 -2.05 -10.41 -31.10
CA PHE A 48 -1.16 -11.06 -32.07
C PHE A 48 -1.90 -11.51 -33.33
N ARG A 49 -3.16 -11.97 -33.18
CA ARG A 49 -4.02 -12.27 -34.33
C ARG A 49 -4.28 -11.02 -35.17
N ALA A 50 -4.67 -9.91 -34.54
CA ALA A 50 -4.93 -8.65 -35.24
C ALA A 50 -3.69 -8.10 -35.95
N LEU A 51 -2.51 -8.22 -35.34
CA LEU A 51 -1.24 -7.82 -35.98
C LEU A 51 -0.94 -8.67 -37.22
N LYS A 52 -1.21 -9.98 -37.16
CA LYS A 52 -0.99 -10.89 -38.30
C LYS A 52 -1.97 -10.63 -39.45
N THR A 53 -3.23 -10.33 -39.14
CA THR A 53 -4.28 -10.10 -40.14
C THR A 53 -4.45 -8.62 -40.51
N ARG A 54 -3.61 -7.72 -39.98
CA ARG A 54 -3.78 -6.26 -40.07
C ARG A 54 -5.19 -5.79 -39.70
N GLY A 55 -5.79 -6.42 -38.70
CA GLY A 55 -7.13 -6.11 -38.20
C GLY A 55 -7.12 -5.12 -37.03
N ASN A 56 -8.30 -4.86 -36.48
CA ASN A 56 -8.46 -3.99 -35.30
C ASN A 56 -7.81 -4.61 -34.06
N THR A 57 -6.85 -3.90 -33.47
CA THR A 57 -6.18 -4.33 -32.23
C THR A 57 -7.05 -4.07 -31.00
N PRO A 58 -7.06 -4.98 -30.01
CA PRO A 58 -7.74 -4.75 -28.74
C PRO A 58 -7.13 -3.57 -27.99
N LYS A 59 -7.97 -2.74 -27.36
CA LYS A 59 -7.54 -1.54 -26.61
C LYS A 59 -7.37 -1.80 -25.11
N TYR A 60 -7.92 -2.91 -24.61
CA TYR A 60 -7.96 -3.29 -23.20
C TYR A 60 -7.97 -4.82 -23.09
N GLY A 61 -7.43 -5.34 -21.99
CA GLY A 61 -7.54 -6.74 -21.59
C GLY A 61 -8.37 -6.89 -20.31
N LEU A 62 -7.80 -7.52 -19.29
CA LEU A 62 -8.42 -7.74 -17.98
C LEU A 62 -8.88 -6.46 -17.28
N LEU A 63 -8.23 -5.32 -17.59
CA LEU A 63 -8.62 -4.00 -17.06
C LEU A 63 -10.03 -3.57 -17.50
N TYR A 64 -10.60 -4.14 -18.56
CA TYR A 64 -11.95 -3.82 -19.03
C TYR A 64 -13.02 -4.01 -17.94
N HIS A 65 -12.81 -4.96 -17.04
CA HIS A 65 -13.72 -5.23 -15.92
C HIS A 65 -13.61 -4.22 -14.77
N SER A 66 -12.74 -3.21 -14.89
CA SER A 66 -12.68 -2.12 -13.92
C SER A 66 -13.91 -1.21 -14.04
N THR A 67 -14.38 -0.72 -12.90
CA THR A 67 -15.52 0.20 -12.82
C THR A 67 -15.28 1.50 -13.59
N TYR A 68 -14.04 2.00 -13.64
CA TYR A 68 -13.69 3.22 -14.39
C TYR A 68 -13.93 3.09 -15.90
N ILE A 69 -13.61 1.95 -16.50
CA ILE A 69 -13.80 1.73 -17.94
C ILE A 69 -15.29 1.51 -18.26
N GLY A 70 -16.01 0.82 -17.37
CA GLY A 70 -17.46 0.64 -17.51
C GLY A 70 -18.23 1.96 -17.53
N ARG A 71 -17.81 2.93 -16.71
CA ARG A 71 -18.42 4.27 -16.61
C ARG A 71 -18.04 5.25 -17.72
N ALA A 72 -16.95 4.99 -18.44
CA ALA A 72 -16.45 5.91 -19.46
C ALA A 72 -17.21 5.77 -20.80
N ASN A 73 -17.33 6.88 -21.53
CA ASN A 73 -17.89 6.91 -22.89
C ASN A 73 -17.08 6.02 -23.84
N GLY A 74 -17.74 5.37 -24.82
CA GLY A 74 -17.13 4.35 -25.69
C GLY A 74 -15.86 4.79 -26.41
N THR A 75 -15.78 6.04 -26.84
CA THR A 75 -14.61 6.67 -27.47
C THR A 75 -13.44 6.87 -26.49
N ASP A 76 -13.74 7.16 -25.22
CA ASP A 76 -12.76 7.49 -24.19
C ASP A 76 -12.28 6.29 -23.38
N LYS A 77 -12.95 5.12 -23.49
CA LYS A 77 -12.55 3.86 -22.84
C LYS A 77 -11.08 3.52 -23.08
N GLY A 78 -10.57 3.74 -24.30
CA GLY A 78 -9.16 3.51 -24.63
C GLY A 78 -8.20 4.47 -23.89
N LYS A 79 -8.58 5.75 -23.76
CA LYS A 79 -7.78 6.77 -23.06
C LYS A 79 -7.72 6.48 -21.55
N ILE A 80 -8.87 6.13 -20.97
CA ILE A 80 -8.98 5.74 -19.56
C ILE A 80 -8.21 4.45 -19.29
N SER A 81 -8.34 3.43 -20.15
CA SER A 81 -7.61 2.17 -19.99
C SER A 81 -6.09 2.38 -19.95
N ARG A 82 -5.57 3.26 -20.81
CA ARG A 82 -4.14 3.60 -20.84
C ARG A 82 -3.69 4.31 -19.57
N ASN A 83 -4.47 5.29 -19.09
CA ASN A 83 -4.16 6.00 -17.86
C ASN A 83 -4.19 5.05 -16.64
N LEU A 84 -5.23 4.21 -16.57
CA LEU A 84 -5.40 3.23 -15.50
C LEU A 84 -4.23 2.23 -15.48
N ALA A 85 -3.81 1.72 -16.65
CA ALA A 85 -2.66 0.82 -16.74
C ALA A 85 -1.37 1.47 -16.23
N ASN A 86 -1.14 2.75 -16.52
CA ASN A 86 0.00 3.51 -15.98
C ASN A 86 -0.07 3.60 -14.45
N LYS A 87 -1.24 3.91 -13.88
CA LYS A 87 -1.41 3.99 -12.43
C LYS A 87 -1.28 2.61 -11.75
N CYS A 88 -1.77 1.55 -12.38
CA CYS A 88 -1.58 0.18 -11.91
C CYS A 88 -0.09 -0.23 -11.93
N ALA A 89 0.66 0.16 -12.95
CA ALA A 89 2.10 -0.10 -13.02
C ALA A 89 2.83 0.59 -11.85
N ILE A 90 2.49 1.83 -11.53
CA ILE A 90 3.06 2.54 -10.38
C ILE A 90 2.66 1.86 -9.07
N ALA A 91 1.37 1.57 -8.87
CA ALA A 91 0.85 0.94 -7.66
C ALA A 91 1.48 -0.43 -7.40
N SER A 92 1.58 -1.28 -8.43
CA SER A 92 2.21 -2.61 -8.31
C SER A 92 3.70 -2.55 -7.94
N ARG A 93 4.42 -1.52 -8.42
CA ARG A 93 5.82 -1.29 -8.04
C ARG A 93 5.93 -0.79 -6.61
N LEU A 94 5.05 0.12 -6.18
CA LEU A 94 5.02 0.56 -4.79
C LEU A 94 4.74 -0.61 -3.86
N ASP A 95 3.74 -1.44 -4.17
CA ASP A 95 3.38 -2.61 -3.36
C ASP A 95 4.51 -3.64 -3.25
N HIS A 96 5.35 -3.77 -4.28
CA HIS A 96 6.45 -4.73 -4.25
C HIS A 96 7.77 -4.19 -3.68
N PHE A 97 8.14 -2.95 -4.03
CA PHE A 97 9.46 -2.38 -3.70
C PHE A 97 9.45 -1.56 -2.41
N LEU A 98 8.30 -1.16 -1.87
CA LEU A 98 8.24 -0.49 -0.57
C LEU A 98 8.55 -1.48 0.55
N ILE A 99 9.38 -1.04 1.48
CA ILE A 99 9.74 -1.81 2.68
C ILE A 99 8.52 -1.94 3.62
N GLN A 100 7.71 -0.87 3.70
CA GLN A 100 6.40 -0.90 4.34
C GLN A 100 5.34 -0.53 3.31
N PRO A 101 4.50 -1.50 2.89
CA PRO A 101 3.43 -1.21 1.97
C PRO A 101 2.34 -0.41 2.69
N THR A 102 2.01 0.76 2.15
CA THR A 102 0.97 1.67 2.66
C THR A 102 -0.16 1.78 1.64
N GLU A 103 -1.37 2.09 2.07
CA GLU A 103 -2.54 2.22 1.17
C GLU A 103 -2.71 3.65 0.60
N LYS A 104 -2.07 4.64 1.23
CA LYS A 104 -2.29 6.06 0.95
C LYS A 104 -1.99 6.46 -0.49
N PHE A 105 -0.96 5.86 -1.10
CA PHE A 105 -0.67 6.11 -2.51
C PHE A 105 -1.80 5.63 -3.42
N GLY A 106 -2.36 4.44 -3.15
CA GLY A 106 -3.47 3.88 -3.90
C GLY A 106 -4.72 4.75 -3.87
N VAL A 107 -5.05 5.32 -2.70
CA VAL A 107 -6.19 6.24 -2.53
C VAL A 107 -6.01 7.50 -3.38
N LYS A 108 -4.85 8.15 -3.32
CA LYS A 108 -4.60 9.36 -4.12
C LYS A 108 -4.53 9.07 -5.62
N LEU A 109 -4.01 7.90 -6.01
CA LEU A 109 -4.02 7.44 -7.39
C LEU A 109 -5.45 7.21 -7.90
N LYS A 110 -6.35 6.74 -7.04
CA LYS A 110 -7.78 6.62 -7.34
C LYS A 110 -8.42 7.99 -7.52
N ASP A 111 -8.14 8.96 -6.66
CA ASP A 111 -8.66 10.33 -6.81
C ASP A 111 -8.24 10.94 -8.16
N GLN A 112 -6.99 10.74 -8.57
CA GLN A 112 -6.51 11.17 -9.89
C GLN A 112 -7.23 10.49 -11.05
N MET A 113 -7.55 9.20 -10.93
CA MET A 113 -8.34 8.48 -11.94
C MET A 113 -9.76 9.03 -12.03
N GLU A 114 -10.37 9.38 -10.91
CA GLU A 114 -11.70 9.99 -10.86
C GLU A 114 -11.70 11.41 -11.44
N GLN A 115 -10.70 12.23 -11.11
CA GLN A 115 -10.48 13.53 -11.72
C GLN A 115 -10.33 13.41 -13.24
N ARG A 116 -9.57 12.40 -13.71
CA ARG A 116 -9.38 12.16 -15.14
C ARG A 116 -10.67 11.73 -15.84
N LEU A 117 -11.52 10.94 -15.17
CA LEU A 117 -12.83 10.56 -15.70
C LEU A 117 -13.74 11.79 -15.81
N LYS A 118 -13.82 12.62 -14.77
CA LYS A 118 -14.58 13.87 -14.77
C LYS A 118 -14.10 14.82 -15.86
N PHE A 119 -12.79 14.96 -16.03
CA PHE A 119 -12.19 15.78 -17.08
C PHE A 119 -12.65 15.37 -18.49
N LEU A 120 -12.73 14.08 -18.77
CA LEU A 120 -13.17 13.59 -20.09
C LEU A 120 -14.68 13.78 -20.32
N THR A 121 -15.49 13.81 -19.25
CA THR A 121 -16.95 13.99 -19.36
C THR A 121 -17.37 15.46 -19.38
N ALA A 122 -16.82 16.28 -18.48
CA ALA A 122 -17.29 17.64 -18.21
C ALA A 122 -16.28 18.73 -18.61
N GLY A 123 -15.03 18.36 -18.90
CA GLY A 123 -13.92 19.33 -18.95
C GLY A 123 -13.55 19.87 -17.55
N GLY A 124 -12.30 20.26 -17.35
CA GLY A 124 -11.83 20.79 -16.05
C GLY A 124 -10.31 20.85 -15.95
N GLU A 125 -9.80 21.18 -14.76
CA GLU A 125 -8.36 21.17 -14.49
C GLU A 125 -7.91 19.83 -13.89
N LEU A 126 -6.66 19.46 -14.15
CA LEU A 126 -6.05 18.25 -13.64
C LEU A 126 -4.84 18.61 -12.79
N ASN A 127 -4.79 18.03 -11.59
CA ASN A 127 -3.65 18.20 -10.72
C ASN A 127 -2.45 17.42 -11.28
N LYS A 128 -1.26 17.98 -11.15
CA LYS A 128 -0.03 17.30 -11.57
C LYS A 128 0.23 16.12 -10.64
N ASN A 129 0.76 15.04 -11.21
CA ASN A 129 1.07 13.84 -10.43
C ASN A 129 2.22 14.08 -9.44
N THR A 130 3.15 14.97 -9.77
CA THR A 130 4.27 15.35 -8.88
C THR A 130 3.76 15.86 -7.56
N ASP A 131 2.88 16.85 -7.62
CA ASP A 131 2.42 17.61 -6.45
C ASP A 131 1.64 16.69 -5.49
N ILE A 132 0.76 15.85 -6.04
CA ILE A 132 0.01 14.85 -5.25
C ILE A 132 0.93 13.81 -4.61
N MET A 133 1.99 13.39 -5.29
CA MET A 133 2.92 12.41 -4.73
C MET A 133 3.79 13.02 -3.64
N ASP A 134 4.20 14.28 -3.79
CA ASP A 134 4.94 15.02 -2.77
C ASP A 134 4.09 15.25 -1.50
N GLU A 135 2.80 15.53 -1.65
CA GLU A 135 1.84 15.57 -0.54
C GLU A 135 1.77 14.23 0.21
N VAL A 136 1.68 13.10 -0.50
CA VAL A 136 1.66 11.78 0.16
C VAL A 136 2.98 11.50 0.86
N LEU A 137 4.10 11.88 0.24
CA LEU A 137 5.42 11.64 0.79
C LEU A 137 5.64 12.46 2.06
N THR A 138 5.17 13.71 2.09
CA THR A 138 5.23 14.57 3.27
C THR A 138 4.34 14.04 4.40
N GLU A 139 3.14 13.58 4.09
CA GLU A 139 2.23 12.94 5.06
C GLU A 139 2.87 11.67 5.67
N LEU A 140 3.41 10.77 4.82
CA LEU A 140 4.06 9.54 5.28
C LEU A 140 5.36 9.77 6.06
N LYS A 141 6.10 10.84 5.73
CA LYS A 141 7.27 11.27 6.50
C LYS A 141 6.85 11.82 7.87
N GLY A 142 5.76 12.59 7.94
CA GLY A 142 5.21 13.11 9.19
C GLY A 142 4.77 12.02 10.15
N GLU A 143 4.18 10.94 9.65
CA GLU A 143 3.80 9.77 10.47
C GLU A 143 4.96 8.80 10.71
N GLY A 144 6.12 9.04 10.08
CA GLY A 144 7.30 8.19 10.17
C GLY A 144 7.10 6.77 9.63
N LEU A 145 6.16 6.59 8.69
CA LEU A 145 5.86 5.33 8.01
C LEU A 145 6.61 5.19 6.67
N TYR A 146 7.31 6.24 6.22
CA TYR A 146 8.20 6.17 5.07
C TYR A 146 9.64 5.88 5.49
N PHE A 147 10.25 4.87 4.86
CA PHE A 147 11.64 4.47 5.12
C PHE A 147 12.39 4.39 3.80
N GLU A 148 13.47 5.15 3.66
CA GLU A 148 14.29 5.18 2.45
C GLU A 148 15.27 4.00 2.38
N SER A 149 15.50 3.31 3.50
CA SER A 149 16.39 2.15 3.54
C SER A 149 16.03 1.17 4.66
N GLU A 150 16.35 -0.12 4.47
CA GLU A 150 16.21 -1.17 5.49
C GLU A 150 16.99 -0.82 6.77
N LYS A 151 18.09 -0.05 6.65
CA LYS A 151 18.86 0.48 7.78
C LYS A 151 18.06 1.47 8.64
N GLN A 152 17.14 2.24 8.07
CA GLN A 152 16.25 3.12 8.83
C GLN A 152 15.14 2.32 9.53
N LEU A 153 14.63 1.28 8.87
CA LEU A 153 13.64 0.36 9.45
C LEU A 153 14.20 -0.34 10.70
N THR A 154 15.37 -0.98 10.55
CA THR A 154 16.05 -1.71 11.64
C THR A 154 16.50 -0.79 12.78
N LYS A 155 16.85 0.48 12.51
CA LYS A 155 17.12 1.47 13.55
C LYS A 155 15.85 1.84 14.33
N LYS A 156 14.69 1.98 13.67
CA LYS A 156 13.42 2.25 14.36
C LYS A 156 12.93 1.03 15.14
N ASP A 157 13.08 -0.19 14.60
CA ASP A 157 12.78 -1.44 15.31
C ASP A 157 13.70 -1.67 16.51
N LYS A 158 15.00 -1.34 16.39
CA LYS A 158 15.91 -1.34 17.53
C LYS A 158 15.56 -0.27 18.55
N LYS A 159 15.11 0.93 18.12
CA LYS A 159 14.70 2.02 19.01
C LYS A 159 13.37 1.74 19.71
N SER A 160 12.40 1.10 19.04
CA SER A 160 11.14 0.67 19.61
C SER A 160 11.29 -0.55 20.51
N LYS A 161 12.18 -1.52 20.17
CA LYS A 161 12.58 -2.60 21.09
C LYS A 161 13.34 -2.09 22.30
N LYS A 162 14.22 -1.10 22.14
CA LYS A 162 14.97 -0.47 23.26
C LYS A 162 14.05 0.41 24.13
N ALA A 163 13.02 1.03 23.56
CA ALA A 163 11.99 1.76 24.30
C ALA A 163 11.02 0.82 25.03
N LYS A 164 10.62 -0.30 24.42
CA LYS A 164 9.86 -1.36 25.10
C LYS A 164 10.67 -2.02 26.22
N SER A 165 11.94 -2.32 25.97
CA SER A 165 12.83 -2.87 27.00
C SER A 165 13.11 -1.87 28.12
N LYS A 166 13.18 -0.56 27.86
CA LYS A 166 13.28 0.45 28.92
C LYS A 166 11.99 0.59 29.72
N LYS A 167 10.82 0.58 29.06
CA LYS A 167 9.51 0.60 29.75
C LYS A 167 9.28 -0.63 30.63
N VAL A 168 9.66 -1.82 30.16
CA VAL A 168 9.57 -3.05 30.95
C VAL A 168 10.53 -3.02 32.14
N VAL A 169 11.69 -2.36 32.02
CA VAL A 169 12.63 -2.21 33.16
C VAL A 169 12.15 -1.14 34.15
N GLU A 170 11.50 -0.07 33.70
CA GLU A 170 10.85 0.92 34.57
C GLU A 170 9.63 0.34 35.31
N GLU A 171 8.76 -0.42 34.64
CA GLU A 171 7.59 -1.05 35.29
C GLU A 171 7.99 -2.09 36.35
N VAL A 172 9.07 -2.85 36.12
CA VAL A 172 9.59 -3.82 37.12
C VAL A 172 10.27 -3.11 38.30
N GLN A 173 10.87 -1.93 38.09
CA GLN A 173 11.46 -1.13 39.19
C GLN A 173 10.39 -0.39 40.01
N GLU A 174 9.26 0.00 39.41
CA GLU A 174 8.14 0.59 40.15
C GLU A 174 7.40 -0.46 41.00
N GLU A 175 7.22 -1.70 40.52
CA GLU A 175 6.62 -2.79 41.32
C GLU A 175 7.48 -3.22 42.52
N GLU A 176 8.82 -3.13 42.45
CA GLU A 176 9.69 -3.43 43.60
C GLU A 176 9.68 -2.32 44.69
N VAL A 177 9.28 -1.10 44.35
CA VAL A 177 9.25 0.05 45.27
C VAL A 177 7.92 0.16 46.04
N GLU A 178 6.86 -0.51 45.57
CA GLU A 178 5.49 -0.37 46.11
C GLU A 178 5.08 -1.43 47.16
N GLN A 179 6.02 -2.14 47.79
CA GLN A 179 5.74 -2.87 49.05
C GLN A 179 6.31 -2.11 50.27
N PRO A 180 5.49 -1.34 51.01
CA PRO A 180 5.92 -0.74 52.27
C PRO A 180 5.91 -1.78 53.40
N GLN A 181 7.04 -1.87 54.09
CA GLN A 181 7.13 -2.41 55.44
C GLN A 181 6.24 -1.61 56.40
N GLU A 182 5.37 -2.29 57.15
CA GLU A 182 4.81 -1.73 58.38
C GLU A 182 5.01 -2.72 59.53
N ALA A 183 5.83 -2.32 60.49
CA ALA A 183 6.05 -3.02 61.75
C ALA A 183 5.48 -2.18 62.91
N PRO A 184 4.84 -2.81 63.92
CA PRO A 184 4.75 -2.19 65.24
C PRO A 184 5.49 -3.02 66.31
N LYS A 185 6.39 -2.34 67.04
CA LYS A 185 6.99 -2.82 68.30
C LYS A 185 6.01 -2.63 69.47
N LYS A 186 5.84 -3.64 70.34
CA LYS A 186 5.78 -3.44 71.81
C LYS A 186 5.94 -4.73 72.65
N LYS A 187 7.09 -4.78 73.34
CA LYS A 187 7.35 -5.18 74.75
C LYS A 187 6.94 -6.57 75.29
N ARG A 188 8.02 -7.27 75.72
CA ARG A 188 8.31 -7.88 77.06
C ARG A 188 8.10 -9.39 77.27
N LYS A 189 9.21 -9.97 77.77
CA LYS A 189 9.39 -11.05 78.78
C LYS A 189 9.51 -12.51 78.30
N ALA A 190 10.78 -12.95 78.33
CA ALA A 190 11.34 -14.07 79.10
C ALA A 190 10.87 -15.53 78.87
N SER A 191 11.90 -16.40 78.85
CA SER A 191 11.89 -17.87 79.09
C SER A 191 11.31 -18.71 77.94
N LYS A 192 11.75 -19.93 77.63
CA LYS A 192 12.76 -20.88 78.11
C LYS A 192 12.82 -21.97 77.01
N GLN A 193 13.97 -22.64 76.84
CA GLN A 193 14.16 -24.09 76.55
C GLN A 193 12.97 -24.86 75.90
N GLN A 194 13.15 -25.65 74.84
CA GLN A 194 14.12 -26.75 74.63
C GLN A 194 14.38 -26.97 73.15
#